data_AF-A0A261SL33-F1
#
_entry.id   AF-A0A261SL33-F1
#
_cell.length_a   1.000
_cell.length_b   1.000
_cell.length_c   1.000
_cell.angle_alpha   90.00
_cell.angle_beta   90.00
_cell.angle_gamma   90.00
#
_symmetry.space_group_name_H-M   'P 1'
#
loop_
_entity.id
_entity.type
_entity.pdbx_description
1 polymer ?
#
loop_
_entity_poly.entity_id
_entity_poly.type
_entity_poly.pdbx_seq_one_letter_code
_entity_poly.pdbx_strand_id
1 'polypeptide(L)'
;MQDVIDAARQHPGKINYGSSGAGTVLHLSMQGLMDAAGASALHVPYKSSSEMVTGLMGGQIDVFDETPTVSRQYKLRPLALFSETRLAAYPDVPTVKELGYPIAFSVWGGLIAPKGLPAAVRARLEAACDQAVHTAAYQEAANKLDTPLVYKKGADFASFVNAEYARYGAIVKRIGLDKE
;
A
#
# COMPACT_ATOMS: atom_id res chain seq x y z
N MET A 1 -13.27 9.79 6.07
CA MET A 1 -12.47 10.01 4.86
C MET A 1 -12.77 11.38 4.26
N GLN A 2 -14.03 11.64 3.90
CA GLN A 2 -14.43 12.94 3.33
C GLN A 2 -14.01 14.12 4.21
N ASP A 3 -14.23 14.05 5.53
CA ASP A 3 -13.80 15.08 6.47
C ASP A 3 -12.29 15.40 6.39
N VAL A 4 -11.44 14.38 6.19
CA VAL A 4 -9.98 14.56 6.07
C VAL A 4 -9.64 15.30 4.78
N ILE A 5 -10.27 14.90 3.67
CA ILE A 5 -10.06 15.55 2.37
C ILE A 5 -10.58 17.00 2.40
N ASP A 6 -11.76 17.23 2.97
CA ASP A 6 -12.34 18.56 3.04
C ASP A 6 -11.50 19.48 3.92
N ALA A 7 -11.02 19.00 5.07
CA ALA A 7 -10.09 19.75 5.91
C ALA A 7 -8.76 20.04 5.19
N ALA A 8 -8.20 19.06 4.47
CA ALA A 8 -6.97 19.23 3.69
C ALA A 8 -7.12 20.19 2.49
N ARG A 9 -8.34 20.33 1.93
CA ARG A 9 -8.67 21.34 0.91
C ARG A 9 -8.86 22.73 1.49
N GLN A 10 -9.62 22.83 2.58
CA GLN A 10 -9.93 24.10 3.24
C GLN A 10 -8.69 24.72 3.90
N HIS A 11 -7.80 23.87 4.42
CA HIS A 11 -6.61 24.28 5.15
C HIS A 11 -5.36 23.53 4.66
N PRO A 12 -4.82 23.88 3.48
CA PRO A 12 -3.65 23.23 2.91
C PRO A 12 -2.48 23.17 3.89
N GLY A 13 -1.94 21.97 4.11
CA GLY A 13 -0.79 21.75 4.99
C GLY A 13 -1.09 21.75 6.50
N LYS A 14 -2.38 21.79 6.91
CA LYS A 14 -2.78 21.64 8.32
C LYS A 14 -3.04 20.21 8.74
N ILE A 15 -3.40 19.34 7.80
CA ILE A 15 -3.52 17.90 8.06
C ILE A 15 -2.12 17.30 8.02
N ASN A 16 -1.72 16.63 9.09
CA ASN A 16 -0.48 15.90 9.18
C ASN A 16 -0.76 14.42 8.90
N TYR A 17 0.01 13.79 8.00
CA TYR A 17 -0.08 12.36 7.78
C TYR A 17 1.22 11.61 8.06
N GLY A 18 1.07 10.44 8.69
CA GLY A 18 2.18 9.55 9.01
C GLY A 18 2.54 8.60 7.86
N SER A 19 3.79 8.18 7.81
CA SER A 19 4.23 7.01 7.03
C SER A 19 5.52 6.42 7.60
N SER A 20 5.98 5.31 7.04
CA SER A 20 7.29 4.71 7.33
C SER A 20 8.49 5.41 6.66
N GLY A 21 8.30 6.56 6.00
CA GLY A 21 9.40 7.36 5.43
C GLY A 21 9.15 7.86 4.00
N ALA A 22 10.07 8.71 3.51
CA ALA A 22 10.02 9.20 2.14
C ALA A 22 10.13 8.03 1.12
N GLY A 23 9.36 8.08 0.02
CA GLY A 23 9.37 7.06 -1.03
C GLY A 23 8.73 5.70 -0.70
N THR A 24 8.28 5.45 0.54
CA THR A 24 7.60 4.19 0.88
C THR A 24 6.19 4.15 0.30
N VAL A 25 5.63 2.95 0.11
CA VAL A 25 4.26 2.79 -0.43
C VAL A 25 3.22 3.58 0.40
N LEU A 26 3.37 3.62 1.73
CA LEU A 26 2.46 4.36 2.63
C LEU A 26 2.55 5.88 2.42
N HIS A 27 3.73 6.40 2.10
CA HIS A 27 3.88 7.79 1.71
C HIS A 27 3.25 8.02 0.33
N LEU A 28 3.60 7.19 -0.66
CA LEU A 28 3.15 7.37 -2.04
C LEU A 28 1.63 7.23 -2.19
N SER A 29 0.97 6.37 -1.40
CA SER A 29 -0.48 6.22 -1.39
C SER A 29 -1.18 7.47 -0.88
N MET A 30 -0.73 8.00 0.27
CA MET A 30 -1.25 9.24 0.84
C MET A 30 -1.00 10.44 -0.07
N GLN A 31 0.20 10.57 -0.63
CA GLN A 31 0.51 11.63 -1.58
C GLN A 31 -0.36 11.52 -2.85
N GLY A 32 -0.51 10.31 -3.40
CA GLY A 32 -1.36 10.07 -4.56
C GLY A 32 -2.83 10.40 -4.31
N LEU A 33 -3.32 10.15 -3.10
CA LEU A 33 -4.66 10.55 -2.67
C LEU A 33 -4.82 12.07 -2.56
N MET A 34 -3.87 12.76 -1.94
CA MET A 34 -3.90 14.22 -1.84
C MET A 34 -3.88 14.87 -3.23
N ASP A 35 -3.02 14.36 -4.13
CA ASP A 35 -2.96 14.82 -5.52
C ASP A 35 -4.29 14.60 -6.26
N ALA A 36 -4.85 13.38 -6.18
CA ALA A 36 -6.10 13.03 -6.83
C ALA A 36 -7.29 13.84 -6.28
N ALA A 37 -7.22 14.24 -5.01
CA ALA A 37 -8.20 15.09 -4.36
C ALA A 37 -7.97 16.59 -4.58
N GLY A 38 -6.85 17.03 -5.17
CA GLY A 38 -6.49 18.44 -5.21
C GLY A 38 -6.37 19.05 -3.81
N ALA A 39 -5.87 18.28 -2.85
CA ALA A 39 -5.71 18.63 -1.45
C ALA A 39 -4.22 18.61 -1.06
N SER A 40 -3.89 19.12 0.13
CA SER A 40 -2.51 19.11 0.63
C SER A 40 -2.45 18.78 2.11
N ALA A 41 -1.53 17.89 2.46
CA ALA A 41 -1.25 17.45 3.82
C ALA A 41 0.27 17.39 4.05
N LEU A 42 0.70 17.62 5.28
CA LEU A 42 2.11 17.58 5.68
C LEU A 42 2.53 16.15 6.00
N HIS A 43 3.60 15.69 5.36
CA HIS A 43 4.18 14.38 5.62
C HIS A 43 5.02 14.38 6.90
N VAL A 44 4.78 13.41 7.78
CA VAL A 44 5.57 13.18 8.99
C VAL A 44 6.12 11.74 8.96
N PRO A 45 7.44 11.55 8.79
CA PRO A 45 8.02 10.21 8.75
C PRO A 45 8.21 9.62 10.16
N TYR A 46 7.92 8.34 10.29
CA TYR A 46 8.07 7.54 11.52
C TYR A 46 8.89 6.28 11.24
N LYS A 47 9.54 5.71 12.27
CA LYS A 47 10.39 4.52 12.12
C LYS A 47 9.62 3.21 12.18
N SER A 48 8.40 3.23 12.70
CA SER A 48 7.55 2.04 12.83
C SER A 48 6.06 2.37 12.89
N SER A 49 5.22 1.38 12.62
CA SER A 49 3.76 1.53 12.75
C SER A 49 3.34 1.81 14.19
N SER A 50 4.02 1.25 15.19
CA SER A 50 3.75 1.55 16.60
C SER A 50 3.99 3.02 16.93
N GLU A 51 5.05 3.62 16.37
CA GLU A 51 5.36 5.04 16.55
C GLU A 51 4.31 5.94 15.86
N MET A 52 3.84 5.56 14.66
CA MET A 52 2.72 6.25 14.00
C MET A 52 1.45 6.20 14.83
N VAL A 53 1.11 5.04 15.42
CA VAL A 53 -0.07 4.91 16.29
C VAL A 53 0.06 5.85 17.50
N THR A 54 1.23 5.91 18.14
CA THR A 54 1.47 6.86 19.24
C THR A 54 1.32 8.31 18.76
N GLY A 55 1.86 8.65 17.59
CA GLY A 55 1.71 9.96 16.97
C GLY A 55 0.24 10.33 16.71
N LEU A 56 -0.56 9.39 16.20
CA LEU A 56 -1.99 9.58 15.98
C LEU A 56 -2.73 9.81 17.30
N MET A 57 -2.48 8.97 18.31
CA MET A 57 -3.13 9.08 19.62
C MET A 57 -2.74 10.36 20.36
N GLY A 58 -1.52 10.86 20.13
CA GLY A 58 -1.00 12.11 20.68
C GLY A 58 -1.37 13.37 19.87
N GLY A 59 -2.07 13.22 18.75
CA GLY A 59 -2.46 14.35 17.88
C GLY A 59 -1.29 14.98 17.09
N GLN A 60 -0.18 14.26 16.91
CA GLN A 60 0.93 14.71 16.08
C GLN A 60 0.63 14.51 14.59
N ILE A 61 -0.07 13.44 14.26
CA ILE A 61 -0.63 13.15 12.94
C ILE A 61 -2.14 12.93 13.06
N ASP A 62 -2.86 13.25 11.99
CA ASP A 62 -4.32 13.13 11.93
C ASP A 62 -4.76 11.84 11.22
N VAL A 63 -3.91 11.33 10.33
CA VAL A 63 -4.20 10.18 9.47
C VAL A 63 -2.90 9.49 9.05
N PHE A 64 -2.97 8.21 8.72
CA PHE A 64 -1.89 7.52 8.03
C PHE A 64 -2.46 6.32 7.27
N ASP A 65 -1.74 5.84 6.26
CA ASP A 65 -2.03 4.57 5.58
C ASP A 65 -1.30 3.43 6.28
N GLU A 66 -1.97 2.28 6.42
CA GLU A 66 -1.40 1.10 7.06
C GLU A 66 -2.25 -0.17 6.79
N THR A 67 -1.64 -1.34 7.00
CA THR A 67 -2.25 -2.65 6.80
C THR A 67 -3.47 -2.94 7.70
N PRO A 68 -4.43 -3.75 7.22
CA PRO A 68 -5.52 -4.34 8.02
C PRO A 68 -5.11 -4.90 9.38
N THR A 69 -3.97 -5.61 9.43
CA THR A 69 -3.47 -6.25 10.64
C THR A 69 -3.18 -5.24 11.74
N VAL A 70 -2.43 -4.18 11.42
CA VAL A 70 -2.10 -3.12 12.37
C VAL A 70 -3.36 -2.34 12.75
N SER A 71 -4.22 -2.02 11.78
CA SER A 71 -5.50 -1.35 12.04
C SER A 71 -6.35 -2.08 13.08
N ARG A 72 -6.51 -3.41 12.97
CA ARG A 72 -7.21 -4.21 13.99
C ARG A 72 -6.46 -4.28 15.31
N GLN A 73 -5.14 -4.52 15.26
CA GLN A 73 -4.30 -4.66 16.46
C GLN A 73 -4.44 -3.43 17.37
N TYR A 74 -4.43 -2.24 16.79
CA TYR A 74 -4.53 -0.97 17.52
C TYR A 74 -5.94 -0.38 17.57
N LYS A 75 -6.95 -1.11 17.07
CA LYS A 75 -8.36 -0.69 17.03
C LYS A 75 -8.55 0.68 16.37
N LEU A 76 -7.85 0.91 15.27
CA LEU A 76 -7.92 2.15 14.51
C LEU A 76 -9.25 2.23 13.76
N ARG A 77 -9.68 3.45 13.42
CA ARG A 77 -10.86 3.68 12.58
C ARG A 77 -10.45 3.64 11.10
N PRO A 78 -10.79 2.59 10.33
CA PRO A 78 -10.51 2.58 8.89
C PRO A 78 -11.38 3.62 8.18
N LEU A 79 -10.77 4.39 7.27
CA LEU A 79 -11.46 5.47 6.55
C LEU A 79 -11.75 5.11 5.08
N ALA A 80 -10.80 4.46 4.43
CA ALA A 80 -10.89 3.99 3.06
C ALA A 80 -9.85 2.88 2.83
N LEU A 81 -10.05 2.08 1.80
CA LEU A 81 -9.09 1.08 1.34
C LEU A 81 -8.41 1.56 0.05
N PHE A 82 -7.08 1.43 -0.01
CA PHE A 82 -6.32 1.69 -1.24
C PHE A 82 -6.33 0.51 -2.23
N SER A 83 -6.90 -0.63 -1.86
CA SER A 83 -7.06 -1.79 -2.73
C SER A 83 -8.04 -1.54 -3.88
N GLU A 84 -7.89 -2.30 -4.96
CA GLU A 84 -8.77 -2.24 -6.13
C GLU A 84 -10.24 -2.52 -5.78
N THR A 85 -10.46 -3.45 -4.85
CA THR A 85 -11.78 -3.85 -4.35
C THR A 85 -11.79 -3.83 -2.83
N ARG A 86 -12.99 -3.82 -2.23
CA ARG A 86 -13.13 -3.97 -0.77
C ARG A 86 -12.52 -5.29 -0.30
N LEU A 87 -12.03 -5.30 0.93
CA LEU A 87 -11.52 -6.49 1.59
C LEU A 87 -12.65 -7.18 2.34
N ALA A 88 -12.65 -8.51 2.37
CA ALA A 88 -13.67 -9.29 3.09
C ALA A 88 -13.73 -8.96 4.59
N ALA A 89 -12.59 -8.59 5.19
CA ALA A 89 -12.52 -8.15 6.58
C ALA A 89 -13.00 -6.72 6.84
N TYR A 90 -13.23 -5.93 5.78
CA TYR A 90 -13.73 -4.57 5.85
C TYR A 90 -14.81 -4.33 4.78
N PRO A 91 -15.94 -5.07 4.82
CA PRO A 91 -16.96 -5.00 3.77
C PRO A 91 -17.64 -3.62 3.71
N ASP A 92 -17.68 -2.90 4.83
CA ASP A 92 -18.32 -1.59 4.96
C ASP A 92 -17.37 -0.41 4.71
N VAL A 93 -16.06 -0.67 4.58
CA VAL A 93 -15.07 0.37 4.30
C VAL A 93 -14.95 0.54 2.79
N PRO A 94 -15.25 1.72 2.24
CA PRO A 94 -15.18 1.94 0.80
C PRO A 94 -13.72 1.94 0.31
N THR A 95 -13.52 1.63 -0.97
CA THR A 95 -12.22 1.89 -1.61
C THR A 95 -12.09 3.37 -1.98
N VAL A 96 -10.86 3.87 -2.12
CA VAL A 96 -10.62 5.21 -2.65
C VAL A 96 -11.19 5.38 -4.07
N LYS A 97 -11.25 4.30 -4.86
CA LYS A 97 -11.87 4.28 -6.19
C LYS A 97 -13.38 4.48 -6.13
N GLU A 98 -14.05 3.80 -5.20
CA GLU A 98 -15.49 3.99 -4.95
C GLU A 98 -15.82 5.41 -4.50
N LEU A 99 -14.87 6.09 -3.84
CA LEU A 99 -14.97 7.50 -3.44
C LEU A 99 -14.63 8.49 -4.57
N GLY A 100 -14.42 8.02 -5.79
CA GLY A 100 -14.19 8.86 -6.98
C GLY A 100 -12.73 9.20 -7.28
N TYR A 101 -11.76 8.62 -6.55
CA TYR A 101 -10.34 8.81 -6.82
C TYR A 101 -9.77 7.59 -7.56
N PRO A 102 -9.41 7.71 -8.85
CA PRO A 102 -9.05 6.57 -9.70
C PRO A 102 -7.61 6.07 -9.45
N ILE A 103 -7.27 5.85 -8.18
CA ILE A 103 -5.98 5.38 -7.71
C ILE A 103 -6.14 4.08 -6.94
N ALA A 104 -5.09 3.26 -6.95
CA ALA A 104 -5.01 2.08 -6.10
C ALA A 104 -3.56 1.85 -5.71
N PHE A 105 -3.33 1.49 -4.46
CA PHE A 105 -2.04 1.12 -3.93
C PHE A 105 -2.20 -0.18 -3.16
N SER A 106 -1.33 -1.13 -3.45
CA SER A 106 -1.27 -2.40 -2.74
C SER A 106 0.18 -2.71 -2.42
N VAL A 107 0.38 -3.30 -1.25
CA VAL A 107 1.65 -3.92 -0.91
C VAL A 107 1.65 -5.30 -1.54
N TRP A 108 2.65 -5.56 -2.39
CA TRP A 108 2.83 -6.84 -3.06
C TRP A 108 4.25 -7.35 -2.82
N GLY A 109 4.43 -8.65 -2.99
CA GLY A 109 5.72 -9.31 -2.85
C GLY A 109 5.85 -10.49 -3.81
N GLY A 110 7.06 -10.98 -3.95
CA GLY A 110 7.34 -12.17 -4.74
C GLY A 110 8.82 -12.54 -4.72
N LEU A 111 9.17 -13.60 -5.44
CA LEU A 111 10.54 -14.06 -5.57
C LEU A 111 11.15 -13.54 -6.87
N ILE A 112 12.33 -12.93 -6.75
CA ILE A 112 13.14 -12.45 -7.86
C ILE A 112 14.46 -13.21 -7.82
N ALA A 113 14.88 -13.76 -8.95
CA ALA A 113 16.14 -14.50 -9.08
C ALA A 113 17.18 -13.70 -9.89
N PRO A 114 18.48 -13.97 -9.70
CA PRO A 114 19.54 -13.32 -10.47
C PRO A 114 19.41 -13.51 -11.99
N LYS A 115 19.93 -12.53 -12.74
CA LYS A 115 20.05 -12.65 -14.20
C LYS A 115 20.89 -13.87 -14.58
N GLY A 116 20.44 -14.62 -15.59
CA GLY A 116 21.14 -15.81 -16.09
C GLY A 116 20.78 -17.12 -15.38
N LEU A 117 19.73 -17.13 -14.54
CA LEU A 117 19.26 -18.36 -13.91
C LEU A 117 18.95 -19.45 -14.96
N PRO A 118 19.51 -20.67 -14.85
CA PRO A 118 19.22 -21.75 -15.78
C PRO A 118 17.72 -22.06 -15.86
N ALA A 119 17.21 -22.30 -17.07
CA ALA A 119 15.77 -22.50 -17.32
C ALA A 119 15.15 -23.61 -16.46
N ALA A 120 15.88 -24.72 -16.25
CA ALA A 120 15.42 -25.82 -15.41
C ALA A 120 15.25 -25.41 -13.93
N VAL A 121 16.15 -24.55 -13.41
CA VAL A 121 16.05 -24.05 -12.04
C VAL A 121 14.89 -23.06 -11.93
N ARG A 122 14.73 -22.18 -12.93
CA ARG A 122 13.58 -21.26 -13.01
C ARG A 122 12.26 -22.01 -12.97
N ALA A 123 12.10 -23.03 -13.82
CA ALA A 123 10.88 -23.83 -13.87
C ALA A 123 10.59 -24.52 -12.54
N ARG A 124 11.62 -25.03 -11.86
CA ARG A 124 11.48 -25.65 -10.54
C ARG A 124 11.01 -24.65 -9.48
N LEU A 125 11.57 -23.44 -9.47
CA LEU A 125 11.15 -22.39 -8.53
C LEU A 125 9.72 -21.92 -8.80
N GLU A 126 9.35 -21.68 -10.06
CA GLU A 126 8.00 -21.28 -10.45
C GLU A 126 6.96 -22.34 -10.07
N ALA A 127 7.27 -23.63 -10.29
CA ALA A 127 6.41 -24.74 -9.89
C ALA A 127 6.26 -24.84 -8.37
N ALA A 128 7.35 -24.66 -7.61
CA ALA A 128 7.31 -24.67 -6.15
C ALA A 128 6.47 -23.50 -5.58
N CYS A 129 6.59 -22.31 -6.16
CA CYS A 129 5.74 -21.16 -5.79
C CYS A 129 4.27 -21.44 -6.08
N ASP A 130 3.95 -21.94 -7.28
CA ASP A 130 2.59 -22.30 -7.67
C ASP A 130 2.01 -23.33 -6.70
N GLN A 131 2.76 -24.36 -6.33
CA GLN A 131 2.31 -25.33 -5.34
C GLN A 131 2.11 -24.70 -3.96
N ALA A 132 3.05 -23.89 -3.49
CA ALA A 132 3.03 -23.31 -2.15
C ALA A 132 1.82 -22.40 -1.92
N VAL A 133 1.48 -21.54 -2.87
CA VAL A 133 0.37 -20.58 -2.71
C VAL A 133 -1.01 -21.25 -2.64
N HIS A 134 -1.13 -22.49 -3.14
CA HIS A 134 -2.34 -23.29 -3.07
C HIS A 134 -2.40 -24.21 -1.83
N THR A 135 -1.39 -24.18 -0.96
CA THR A 135 -1.44 -24.92 0.31
C THR A 135 -2.39 -24.26 1.31
N ALA A 136 -3.05 -25.07 2.14
CA ALA A 136 -3.89 -24.56 3.22
C ALA A 136 -3.12 -23.64 4.17
N ALA A 137 -1.87 -24.00 4.50
CA ALA A 137 -1.01 -23.18 5.37
C ALA A 137 -0.77 -21.78 4.81
N TYR A 138 -0.54 -21.65 3.50
CA TYR A 138 -0.38 -20.34 2.86
C TYR A 138 -1.70 -19.57 2.85
N GLN A 139 -2.81 -20.20 2.46
CA GLN A 139 -4.12 -19.54 2.42
C GLN A 139 -4.57 -19.06 3.80
N GLU A 140 -4.35 -19.86 4.84
CA GLU A 140 -4.61 -19.47 6.23
C GLU A 140 -3.74 -18.27 6.65
N ALA A 141 -2.46 -18.26 6.32
CA ALA A 141 -1.57 -17.15 6.61
C ALA A 141 -2.00 -15.86 5.88
N ALA A 142 -2.32 -15.97 4.58
CA ALA A 142 -2.79 -14.85 3.76
C ALA A 142 -4.10 -14.26 4.30
N ASN A 143 -5.06 -15.13 4.67
CA ASN A 143 -6.34 -14.72 5.26
C ASN A 143 -6.16 -14.03 6.62
N LYS A 144 -5.25 -14.51 7.48
CA LYS A 144 -4.95 -13.86 8.77
C LYS A 144 -4.41 -12.43 8.61
N LEU A 145 -3.77 -12.14 7.48
CA LEU A 145 -3.22 -10.83 7.12
C LEU A 145 -4.17 -10.01 6.23
N ASP A 146 -5.36 -10.54 5.91
CA ASP A 146 -6.33 -9.96 4.95
C ASP A 146 -5.70 -9.54 3.63
N THR A 147 -4.71 -10.32 3.21
CA THR A 147 -4.01 -10.11 1.95
C THR A 147 -4.55 -11.14 0.98
N PRO A 148 -5.58 -10.82 0.18
CA PRO A 148 -6.14 -11.79 -0.75
C PRO A 148 -5.06 -12.26 -1.73
N LEU A 149 -5.00 -13.57 -1.96
CA LEU A 149 -4.01 -14.15 -2.86
C LEU A 149 -4.29 -13.71 -4.29
N VAL A 150 -3.42 -12.85 -4.81
CA VAL A 150 -3.33 -12.52 -6.24
C VAL A 150 -2.02 -13.08 -6.76
N TYR A 151 -2.04 -14.34 -7.21
CA TYR A 151 -0.86 -15.01 -7.73
C TYR A 151 -0.62 -14.66 -9.21
N LYS A 152 0.63 -14.34 -9.55
CA LYS A 152 1.08 -14.11 -10.93
C LYS A 152 2.22 -15.08 -11.23
N LYS A 153 2.11 -15.84 -12.32
CA LYS A 153 3.17 -16.76 -12.78
C LYS A 153 4.30 -15.95 -13.46
N GLY A 154 5.48 -16.54 -13.57
CA GLY A 154 6.74 -15.81 -13.82
C GLY A 154 6.72 -14.69 -14.87
N ALA A 155 6.15 -14.92 -16.07
CA ALA A 155 6.08 -13.88 -17.10
C ALA A 155 5.10 -12.74 -16.75
N ASP A 156 3.95 -13.08 -16.18
CA ASP A 156 2.94 -12.11 -15.72
C ASP A 156 3.46 -11.31 -14.52
N PHE A 157 4.19 -11.98 -13.61
CA PHE A 157 4.83 -11.33 -12.48
C PHE A 157 5.93 -10.37 -12.94
N ALA A 158 6.78 -10.78 -13.88
CA ALA A 158 7.79 -9.89 -14.46
C ALA A 158 7.17 -8.67 -15.14
N SER A 159 6.07 -8.87 -15.88
CA SER A 159 5.34 -7.78 -16.54
C SER A 159 4.73 -6.80 -15.53
N PHE A 160 4.15 -7.35 -14.45
CA PHE A 160 3.64 -6.57 -13.33
C PHE A 160 4.72 -5.76 -12.61
N VAL A 161 5.86 -6.38 -12.28
CA VAL A 161 7.00 -5.70 -11.64
C VAL A 161 7.50 -4.54 -12.50
N ASN A 162 7.62 -4.73 -13.82
CA ASN A 162 8.04 -3.67 -14.74
C ASN A 162 7.03 -2.53 -14.82
N ALA A 163 5.72 -2.84 -14.81
CA ALA A 163 4.67 -1.84 -14.80
C ALA A 163 4.67 -1.02 -13.49
N GLU A 164 4.82 -1.68 -12.34
CA GLU A 164 4.91 -1.03 -11.04
C GLU A 164 6.19 -0.18 -10.93
N TYR A 165 7.32 -0.67 -11.44
CA TYR A 165 8.57 0.11 -11.51
C TYR A 165 8.38 1.41 -12.30
N ALA A 166 7.76 1.35 -13.48
CA ALA A 166 7.46 2.53 -14.28
C ALA A 166 6.49 3.48 -13.56
N ARG A 167 5.42 2.94 -12.96
CA ARG A 167 4.39 3.70 -12.23
C ARG A 167 4.99 4.45 -11.04
N TYR A 168 5.69 3.75 -10.15
CA TYR A 168 6.30 4.37 -8.97
C TYR A 168 7.44 5.30 -9.35
N GLY A 169 8.25 4.97 -10.37
CA GLY A 169 9.29 5.86 -10.89
C GLY A 169 8.72 7.19 -11.38
N ALA A 170 7.56 7.19 -12.03
CA ALA A 170 6.87 8.43 -12.43
C ALA A 170 6.37 9.24 -11.23
N ILE A 171 5.84 8.57 -10.20
CA ILE A 171 5.40 9.23 -8.96
C ILE A 171 6.59 9.89 -8.25
N VAL A 172 7.67 9.14 -8.01
CA VAL A 172 8.89 9.61 -7.31
C VAL A 172 9.47 10.86 -7.98
N LYS A 173 9.59 10.87 -9.31
CA LYS A 173 10.06 12.04 -10.07
C LYS A 173 9.14 13.25 -9.92
N ARG A 174 7.83 13.02 -9.99
CA ARG A 174 6.81 14.09 -9.90
C ARG A 174 6.84 14.78 -8.53
N ILE A 175 7.13 14.02 -7.47
CA ILE A 175 7.21 14.55 -6.10
C ILE A 175 8.63 14.98 -5.70
N GLY A 176 9.59 14.92 -6.63
CA GLY A 176 10.95 15.42 -6.45
C GLY A 176 11.86 14.56 -5.56
N LEU A 177 11.47 13.33 -5.26
CA LEU A 177 12.26 12.39 -4.45
C LEU A 177 13.38 11.70 -5.24
N ASP A 178 13.50 11.93 -6.55
CA ASP A 178 14.59 11.40 -7.39
C ASP A 178 15.92 12.18 -7.25
N LYS A 179 15.92 13.24 -6.44
CA LYS A 179 17.05 14.17 -6.27
C LYS A 179 17.80 14.01 -4.94
N GLU A 180 17.36 13.09 -4.08
CA GLU A 180 18.07 12.68 -2.85
C GLU A 180 18.93 11.45 -3.11
#